data_AF-A0A2D4K6I0-F1
#
_entry.id   AF-A0A2D4K6I0-F1
#
_cell.length_a   1.000
_cell.length_b   1.000
_cell.length_c   1.000
_cell.angle_alpha   90.00
_cell.angle_beta   90.00
_cell.angle_gamma   90.00
#
_symmetry.space_group_name_H-M   'P 1'
#
loop_
_entity.id
_entity.type
_entity.pdbx_description
1 polymer ?
#
loop_
_entity_poly.entity_id
_entity_poly.type
_entity_poly.pdbx_seq_one_letter_code
_entity_poly.pdbx_strand_id
1 'polypeptide(L)'
;MVTKNDVMNLLESAGFSRSNPYYIVKQGKINQMATAPDSQRLKLLREVAGTRVYDERKEESISLMKETEGKREKINELLKYIEERLHTLEEEKEELAQYQKWDKMRRALEYTIYNQELNETRAKLDELSAKRETSGEKSRQLRDAQQDARDKMEEIERQVRELKTKISAMKEEKEQLSAERQEQIKQRTKLELKAKDLQDELAGNSEQRKRLLKERQKLLEKIEEKQKELAETEPKFNSVKEREERGIARLAQATQERTDLYAKQGRGSQFTSKEERDKWIKKELRSLDQAINDKKRQIAAIHKDLEDTEANKEKNLEQYSKLDQDLNEVKARVEELDRKYYEVKNKKDELQ
;
A
#
# COMPACT_ATOMS: atom_id res chain seq x y z
N MET A 1 -86.69 -97.41 62.43
CA MET A 1 -86.16 -98.66 62.98
C MET A 1 -85.56 -98.33 64.33
N VAL A 2 -86.09 -98.90 65.41
CA VAL A 2 -85.52 -98.71 66.76
C VAL A 2 -84.28 -99.59 66.85
N THR A 3 -83.14 -99.02 67.27
CA THR A 3 -81.91 -99.82 67.39
C THR A 3 -81.97 -100.70 68.63
N LYS A 4 -81.20 -101.80 68.62
CA LYS A 4 -81.14 -102.72 69.76
C LYS A 4 -80.75 -102.00 71.07
N ASN A 5 -79.90 -100.97 70.99
CA ASN A 5 -79.46 -100.21 72.16
C ASN A 5 -80.58 -99.32 72.71
N ASP A 6 -81.39 -98.72 71.85
CA ASP A 6 -82.51 -97.87 72.29
C ASP A 6 -83.58 -98.69 73.01
N VAL A 7 -83.90 -99.89 72.50
CA VAL A 7 -84.82 -100.83 73.18
C VAL A 7 -84.24 -101.28 74.52
N MET A 8 -82.94 -101.56 74.59
CA MET A 8 -82.27 -101.98 75.84
C MET A 8 -82.24 -100.86 76.88
N ASN A 9 -81.93 -99.62 76.49
CA ASN A 9 -81.94 -98.46 77.37
C ASN A 9 -83.36 -98.14 77.87
N LEU A 10 -84.38 -98.34 77.03
CA LEU A 10 -85.79 -98.17 77.42
C LEU A 10 -86.22 -99.23 78.45
N LEU A 11 -85.86 -100.50 78.24
CA LEU A 11 -86.16 -101.57 79.19
C LEU A 11 -85.42 -101.35 80.53
N GLU A 12 -84.15 -100.94 80.49
CA GLU A 12 -83.39 -100.61 81.70
C GLU A 12 -83.99 -99.43 82.47
N SER A 13 -84.44 -98.37 81.79
CA SER A 13 -85.11 -97.24 82.45
C SER A 13 -86.49 -97.58 83.03
N ALA A 14 -87.19 -98.59 82.47
CA ALA A 14 -88.42 -99.15 83.01
C ALA A 14 -88.21 -100.14 84.18
N GLY A 15 -86.97 -100.34 84.63
CA GLY A 15 -86.62 -101.27 85.71
C GLY A 15 -86.38 -102.72 85.26
N PHE A 16 -86.50 -103.00 83.97
CA PHE A 16 -86.16 -104.29 83.36
C PHE A 16 -84.71 -104.27 82.88
N SER A 17 -83.79 -104.56 83.79
CA SER A 17 -82.39 -104.70 83.41
C SER A 17 -82.09 -106.08 82.80
N ARG A 18 -81.28 -106.11 81.73
CA ARG A 18 -80.66 -107.35 81.21
C ARG A 18 -79.85 -108.07 82.30
N SER A 19 -79.39 -107.31 83.28
CA SER A 19 -78.56 -107.73 84.40
C SER A 19 -79.37 -108.24 85.58
N ASN A 20 -80.67 -107.98 85.69
CA ASN A 20 -81.46 -108.52 86.80
C ASN A 20 -82.35 -109.68 86.33
N PRO A 21 -81.83 -110.87 85.97
CA PRO A 21 -82.62 -111.98 85.42
C PRO A 21 -83.50 -112.67 86.47
N TYR A 22 -83.51 -112.21 87.73
CA TYR A 22 -84.10 -112.94 88.85
C TYR A 22 -85.62 -112.83 88.95
N TYR A 23 -86.25 -112.07 88.04
CA TYR A 23 -87.68 -112.20 87.74
C TYR A 23 -88.01 -113.50 86.98
N ILE A 24 -87.00 -114.23 86.46
CA ILE A 24 -87.14 -115.56 85.84
C ILE A 24 -86.17 -116.55 86.50
N VAL A 25 -86.69 -117.54 87.23
CA VAL A 25 -85.87 -118.60 87.85
C VAL A 25 -85.82 -119.83 86.94
N LYS A 26 -84.65 -120.11 86.34
CA LYS A 26 -84.40 -121.33 85.56
C LYS A 26 -84.14 -122.53 86.49
N GLN A 27 -84.43 -123.74 86.02
CA GLN A 27 -84.14 -124.98 86.75
C GLN A 27 -82.66 -125.05 87.16
N GLY A 28 -82.37 -125.38 88.42
CA GLY A 28 -81.00 -125.44 88.97
C GLY A 28 -80.41 -124.11 89.47
N LYS A 29 -81.03 -122.96 89.17
CA LYS A 29 -80.51 -121.64 89.57
C LYS A 29 -80.52 -121.41 91.09
N ILE A 30 -81.49 -122.00 91.79
CA ILE A 30 -81.61 -121.91 93.25
C ILE A 30 -80.42 -122.58 93.95
N ASN A 31 -80.05 -123.79 93.50
CA ASN A 31 -78.86 -124.48 94.02
C ASN A 31 -77.58 -123.70 93.75
N GLN A 32 -77.46 -123.09 92.56
CA GLN A 32 -76.32 -122.24 92.23
C GLN A 32 -76.22 -121.01 93.15
N MET A 33 -77.34 -120.38 93.52
CA MET A 33 -77.32 -119.25 94.47
C MET A 33 -76.99 -119.71 95.90
N ALA A 34 -77.46 -120.89 96.32
CA ALA A 34 -77.17 -121.45 97.63
C ALA A 34 -75.68 -121.78 97.80
N THR A 35 -75.03 -122.33 96.77
CA THR A 35 -73.60 -122.72 96.80
C THR A 35 -72.64 -121.66 96.25
N ALA A 36 -73.14 -120.53 95.76
CA ALA A 36 -72.30 -119.46 95.22
C ALA A 36 -71.40 -118.83 96.31
N PRO A 37 -70.15 -118.47 95.97
CA PRO A 37 -69.28 -117.72 96.87
C PRO A 37 -69.81 -116.30 97.11
N ASP A 38 -69.43 -115.71 98.23
CA ASP A 38 -69.95 -114.41 98.68
C ASP A 38 -69.66 -113.25 97.71
N SER A 39 -68.56 -113.32 96.94
CA SER A 39 -68.26 -112.36 95.87
C SER A 39 -69.33 -112.35 94.77
N GLN A 40 -69.87 -113.52 94.44
CA GLN A 40 -70.93 -113.67 93.44
C GLN A 40 -72.29 -113.24 94.00
N ARG A 41 -72.55 -113.50 95.29
CA ARG A 41 -73.75 -112.97 95.99
C ARG A 41 -73.72 -111.45 96.11
N LEU A 42 -72.56 -110.85 96.38
CA LEU A 42 -72.39 -109.38 96.39
C LEU A 42 -72.58 -108.78 95.01
N LYS A 43 -72.02 -109.40 93.96
CA LYS A 43 -72.24 -108.97 92.57
C LYS A 43 -73.72 -108.97 92.23
N LEU A 44 -74.44 -110.01 92.64
CA LEU A 44 -75.89 -110.11 92.51
C LEU A 44 -76.62 -108.97 93.24
N LEU A 45 -76.29 -108.70 94.50
CA LEU A 45 -76.90 -107.60 95.26
C LEU A 45 -76.68 -106.24 94.58
N ARG A 46 -75.48 -105.98 94.06
CA ARG A 46 -75.17 -104.76 93.29
C ARG A 46 -75.95 -104.67 91.98
N GLU A 47 -76.20 -105.81 91.35
CA GLU A 47 -76.96 -105.92 90.11
C GLU A 47 -78.46 -105.65 90.33
N VAL A 48 -79.03 -106.18 91.41
CA VAL A 48 -80.42 -105.94 91.84
C VAL A 48 -80.63 -104.50 92.30
N ALA A 49 -79.65 -103.93 93.02
CA ALA A 49 -79.67 -102.53 93.45
C ALA A 49 -79.48 -101.53 92.29
N GLY A 50 -79.18 -102.00 91.07
CA GLY A 50 -78.98 -101.16 89.89
C GLY A 50 -77.69 -100.31 89.94
N THR A 51 -76.80 -100.53 90.91
CA THR A 51 -75.58 -99.71 91.09
C THR A 51 -74.53 -99.99 90.01
N ARG A 52 -74.64 -101.11 89.29
CA ARG A 52 -73.71 -101.52 88.22
C ARG A 52 -73.59 -100.51 87.09
N VAL A 53 -74.72 -99.97 86.60
CA VAL A 53 -74.73 -98.99 85.49
C VAL A 53 -74.13 -97.66 85.93
N TYR A 54 -74.37 -97.27 87.20
CA TYR A 54 -73.74 -96.09 87.78
C TYR A 54 -72.22 -96.25 87.89
N ASP A 55 -71.75 -97.40 88.38
CA ASP A 55 -70.32 -97.70 88.50
C ASP A 55 -69.64 -97.70 87.13
N GLU A 56 -70.25 -98.31 86.10
CA GLU A 56 -69.73 -98.31 84.72
C GLU A 56 -69.63 -96.88 84.13
N ARG A 57 -70.71 -96.07 84.22
CA ARG A 57 -70.68 -94.68 83.73
C ARG A 57 -69.72 -93.80 84.51
N LYS A 58 -69.53 -94.07 85.81
CA LYS A 58 -68.57 -93.36 86.66
C LYS A 58 -67.15 -93.68 86.21
N GLU A 59 -66.82 -94.96 85.95
CA GLU A 59 -65.51 -95.36 85.42
C GLU A 59 -65.24 -94.74 84.04
N GLU A 60 -66.22 -94.74 83.13
CA GLU A 60 -66.12 -94.08 81.82
C GLU A 60 -65.90 -92.57 81.95
N SER A 61 -66.66 -91.90 82.83
CA SER A 61 -66.52 -90.46 83.07
C SER A 61 -65.16 -90.10 83.68
N ILE A 62 -64.65 -90.93 84.60
CA ILE A 62 -63.30 -90.76 85.17
C ILE A 62 -62.23 -90.90 84.08
N SER A 63 -62.39 -91.87 83.17
CA SER A 63 -61.48 -92.05 82.03
C SER A 63 -61.47 -90.82 81.11
N LEU A 64 -62.65 -90.32 80.73
CA LEU A 64 -62.79 -89.11 79.91
C LEU A 64 -62.21 -87.86 80.61
N MET A 65 -62.43 -87.74 81.92
CA MET A 65 -61.89 -86.64 82.71
C MET A 65 -60.35 -86.68 82.71
N LYS A 66 -59.76 -87.87 82.84
CA LYS A 66 -58.30 -88.05 82.75
C LYS A 66 -57.76 -87.70 81.36
N GLU A 67 -58.45 -88.08 80.29
CA GLU A 67 -58.06 -87.69 78.92
C GLU A 67 -58.15 -86.17 78.71
N THR A 68 -59.21 -85.55 79.24
CA THR A 68 -59.42 -84.10 79.15
C THR A 68 -58.36 -83.33 79.94
N GLU A 69 -57.97 -83.84 81.10
CA GLU A 69 -56.88 -83.29 81.90
C GLU A 69 -55.55 -83.32 81.13
N GLY A 70 -55.22 -84.45 80.48
CA GLY A 70 -54.03 -84.55 79.63
C GLY A 70 -54.07 -83.60 78.41
N LYS A 71 -55.25 -83.40 77.79
CA LYS A 71 -55.42 -82.39 76.73
C LYS A 71 -55.21 -80.98 77.28
N ARG A 72 -55.70 -80.68 78.49
CA ARG A 72 -55.52 -79.38 79.15
C ARG A 72 -54.05 -79.10 79.44
N GLU A 73 -53.32 -80.07 79.95
CA GLU A 73 -51.86 -79.96 80.16
C GLU A 73 -51.13 -79.64 78.85
N LYS A 74 -51.45 -80.34 77.76
CA LYS A 74 -50.85 -80.07 76.45
C LYS A 74 -51.20 -78.69 75.89
N ILE A 75 -52.43 -78.22 76.11
CA ILE A 75 -52.83 -76.85 75.74
C ILE A 75 -52.00 -75.83 76.52
N ASN A 76 -51.82 -76.03 77.83
CA ASN A 76 -51.03 -75.12 78.66
C ASN A 76 -49.55 -75.10 78.25
N GLU A 77 -48.98 -76.24 77.86
CA GLU A 77 -47.61 -76.30 77.33
C GLU A 77 -47.48 -75.51 76.01
N LEU A 78 -48.43 -75.67 75.08
CA LEU A 78 -48.46 -74.90 73.84
C LEU A 78 -48.65 -73.40 74.08
N LEU A 79 -49.49 -73.02 75.04
CA LEU A 79 -49.67 -71.62 75.42
C LEU A 79 -48.37 -71.02 75.94
N LYS A 80 -47.63 -71.75 76.79
CA LYS A 80 -46.32 -71.30 77.29
C LYS A 80 -45.32 -71.10 76.14
N TYR A 81 -45.28 -72.01 75.17
CA TYR A 81 -44.43 -71.86 73.98
C TYR A 81 -44.83 -70.64 73.13
N ILE A 82 -46.13 -70.40 72.96
CA ILE A 82 -46.63 -69.22 72.24
C ILE A 82 -46.24 -67.93 72.98
N GLU A 83 -46.35 -67.89 74.31
CA GLU A 83 -45.94 -66.73 75.12
C GLU A 83 -44.43 -66.44 74.98
N GLU A 84 -43.59 -67.47 75.04
CA GLU A 84 -42.15 -67.34 74.82
C GLU A 84 -41.85 -66.81 73.40
N ARG A 85 -42.56 -67.34 72.38
CA ARG A 85 -42.41 -66.88 71.01
C ARG A 85 -42.86 -65.42 70.83
N LEU A 86 -43.94 -65.03 71.49
CA LEU A 86 -44.42 -63.64 71.49
C LEU A 86 -43.42 -62.70 72.16
N HIS A 87 -42.75 -63.15 73.23
CA HIS A 87 -41.70 -62.35 73.86
C HIS A 87 -40.50 -62.13 72.92
N THR A 88 -40.02 -63.19 72.26
CA THR A 88 -38.94 -63.06 71.25
C THR A 88 -39.34 -62.14 70.10
N LEU A 89 -40.61 -62.18 69.67
CA LEU A 89 -41.10 -61.33 68.59
C LEU A 89 -41.16 -59.85 69.01
N GLU A 90 -41.45 -59.56 70.27
CA GLU A 90 -41.43 -58.18 70.77
C GLU A 90 -40.00 -57.64 70.85
N GLU A 91 -39.02 -58.47 71.27
CA GLU A 91 -37.59 -58.10 71.22
C GLU A 91 -37.12 -57.82 69.79
N GLU A 92 -37.42 -58.72 68.84
CA GLU A 92 -37.09 -58.54 67.42
C GLU A 92 -37.71 -57.26 66.84
N LYS A 93 -38.94 -56.92 67.25
CA LYS A 93 -39.62 -55.69 66.86
C LYS A 93 -38.93 -54.45 67.41
N GLU A 94 -38.47 -54.47 68.67
CA GLU A 94 -37.70 -53.37 69.26
C GLU A 94 -36.36 -53.18 68.54
N GLU A 95 -35.63 -54.26 68.25
CA GLU A 95 -34.39 -54.22 67.46
C GLU A 95 -34.62 -53.64 66.07
N LEU A 96 -35.68 -54.08 65.38
CA LEU A 96 -36.05 -53.56 64.06
C LEU A 96 -36.38 -52.05 64.13
N ALA A 97 -37.07 -51.60 65.18
CA ALA A 97 -37.37 -50.18 65.37
C ALA A 97 -36.09 -49.36 65.58
N GLN A 98 -35.12 -49.87 66.34
CA GLN A 98 -33.81 -49.23 66.51
C GLN A 98 -33.04 -49.19 65.18
N TYR A 99 -33.00 -50.31 64.45
CA TYR A 99 -32.39 -50.37 63.14
C TYR A 99 -32.99 -49.33 62.18
N GLN A 100 -34.32 -49.23 62.09
CA GLN A 100 -34.99 -48.25 61.24
C GLN A 100 -34.68 -46.80 61.63
N LYS A 101 -34.56 -46.51 62.94
CA LYS A 101 -34.15 -45.19 63.43
C LYS A 101 -32.74 -44.85 62.94
N TRP A 102 -31.80 -45.78 63.09
CA TRP A 102 -30.41 -45.57 62.66
C TRP A 102 -30.24 -45.54 61.15
N ASP A 103 -30.98 -46.35 60.40
CA ASP A 103 -30.96 -46.30 58.94
C ASP A 103 -31.49 -44.97 58.40
N LYS A 104 -32.58 -44.43 58.98
CA LYS A 104 -33.07 -43.09 58.64
C LYS A 104 -32.00 -42.01 58.90
N MET A 105 -31.30 -42.09 60.02
CA MET A 105 -30.20 -41.16 60.33
C MET A 105 -29.04 -41.31 59.34
N ARG A 106 -28.63 -42.55 59.05
CA ARG A 106 -27.58 -42.87 58.07
C ARG A 106 -27.91 -42.27 56.71
N ARG A 107 -29.13 -42.48 56.21
CA ARG A 107 -29.59 -41.96 54.91
C ARG A 107 -29.65 -40.43 54.89
N ALA A 108 -30.04 -39.79 56.00
CA ALA A 108 -30.05 -38.34 56.10
C ALA A 108 -28.63 -37.75 56.07
N LEU A 109 -27.68 -38.38 56.78
CA LEU A 109 -26.27 -37.99 56.76
C LEU A 109 -25.64 -38.21 55.38
N GLU A 110 -25.90 -39.36 54.76
CA GLU A 110 -25.44 -39.69 53.41
C GLU A 110 -25.93 -38.66 52.39
N TYR A 111 -27.23 -38.30 52.44
CA TYR A 111 -27.76 -37.23 51.61
C TYR A 111 -27.07 -35.89 51.87
N THR A 112 -26.81 -35.56 53.13
CA THR A 112 -26.16 -34.29 53.50
C THR A 112 -24.73 -34.21 52.96
N ILE A 113 -23.96 -35.31 53.08
CA ILE A 113 -22.61 -35.41 52.54
C ILE A 113 -22.64 -35.25 51.01
N TYR A 114 -23.51 -36.00 50.32
CA TYR A 114 -23.62 -35.88 48.87
C TYR A 114 -24.08 -34.50 48.41
N ASN A 115 -24.98 -33.85 49.15
CA ASN A 115 -25.40 -32.49 48.85
C ASN A 115 -24.23 -31.51 49.01
N GLN A 116 -23.42 -31.66 50.07
CA GLN A 116 -22.24 -30.84 50.28
C GLN A 116 -21.20 -31.05 49.17
N GLU A 117 -20.85 -32.30 48.84
CA GLU A 117 -19.90 -32.62 47.76
C GLU A 117 -20.36 -32.09 46.41
N LEU A 118 -21.66 -32.17 46.13
CA LEU A 118 -22.26 -31.63 44.92
C LEU A 118 -22.18 -30.10 44.89
N ASN A 119 -22.44 -29.41 46.01
CA ASN A 119 -22.32 -27.97 46.11
C ASN A 119 -20.87 -27.50 45.97
N GLU A 120 -19.92 -28.19 46.60
CA GLU A 120 -18.48 -27.90 46.46
C GLU A 120 -18.01 -28.09 45.01
N THR A 121 -18.49 -29.14 44.34
CA THR A 121 -18.17 -29.41 42.94
C THR A 121 -18.75 -28.33 42.02
N ARG A 122 -19.99 -27.88 42.27
CA ARG A 122 -20.60 -26.74 41.57
C ARG A 122 -19.81 -25.46 41.77
N ALA A 123 -19.44 -25.14 43.01
CA ALA A 123 -18.63 -23.97 43.32
C ALA A 123 -17.27 -23.99 42.59
N LYS A 124 -16.59 -25.14 42.55
CA LYS A 124 -15.35 -25.31 41.78
C LYS A 124 -15.57 -25.15 40.27
N LEU A 125 -16.70 -25.62 39.75
CA LEU A 125 -17.06 -25.46 38.33
C LEU A 125 -17.32 -23.99 37.98
N ASP A 126 -18.02 -23.26 38.84
CA ASP A 126 -18.27 -21.82 38.67
C ASP A 126 -16.97 -21.01 38.72
N GLU A 127 -16.07 -21.34 39.66
CA GLU A 127 -14.74 -20.71 39.74
C GLU A 127 -13.91 -20.97 38.47
N LEU A 128 -13.92 -22.19 37.95
CA LEU A 128 -13.24 -22.55 36.70
C LEU A 128 -13.87 -21.82 35.49
N SER A 129 -15.19 -21.68 35.47
CA SER A 129 -15.90 -20.93 34.43
C SER A 129 -15.48 -19.45 34.43
N ALA A 130 -15.48 -18.81 35.61
CA ALA A 130 -15.04 -17.42 35.76
C ALA A 130 -13.56 -17.24 35.37
N LYS A 131 -12.67 -18.16 35.76
CA LYS A 131 -11.26 -18.18 35.32
C LYS A 131 -11.13 -18.34 33.82
N ARG A 132 -11.98 -19.16 33.18
CA ARG A 132 -11.99 -19.34 31.73
C ARG A 132 -12.46 -18.08 31.01
N GLU A 133 -13.50 -17.44 31.50
CA GLU A 133 -14.05 -16.20 30.94
C GLU A 133 -13.04 -15.06 31.03
N THR A 134 -12.47 -14.81 32.21
CA THR A 134 -11.42 -13.80 32.43
C THR A 134 -10.16 -14.07 31.59
N SER A 135 -9.75 -15.33 31.46
CA SER A 135 -8.65 -15.72 30.57
C SER A 135 -9.01 -15.48 29.09
N GLY A 136 -10.25 -15.75 28.70
CA GLY A 136 -10.78 -15.49 27.36
C GLY A 136 -10.78 -13.99 27.02
N GLU A 137 -11.23 -13.15 27.94
CA GLU A 137 -11.20 -11.69 27.83
C GLU A 137 -9.77 -11.16 27.71
N LYS A 138 -8.87 -11.60 28.60
CA LYS A 138 -7.46 -11.20 28.55
C LYS A 138 -6.78 -11.64 27.24
N SER A 139 -7.10 -12.85 26.77
CA SER A 139 -6.61 -13.36 25.49
C SER A 139 -7.14 -12.53 24.31
N ARG A 140 -8.39 -12.07 24.36
CA ARG A 140 -8.96 -11.16 23.36
C ARG A 140 -8.28 -9.80 23.38
N GLN A 141 -8.13 -9.19 24.56
CA GLN A 141 -7.41 -7.91 24.72
C GLN A 141 -5.97 -7.99 24.19
N LEU A 142 -5.26 -9.09 24.46
CA LEU A 142 -3.91 -9.30 23.93
C LEU A 142 -3.90 -9.45 22.41
N ARG A 143 -4.88 -10.13 21.82
CA ARG A 143 -5.01 -10.23 20.35
C ARG A 143 -5.30 -8.88 19.72
N ASP A 144 -6.22 -8.11 20.29
CA ASP A 144 -6.57 -6.78 19.79
C ASP A 144 -5.36 -5.84 19.89
N ALA A 145 -4.64 -5.83 21.03
CA ALA A 145 -3.42 -5.06 21.19
C ALA A 145 -2.29 -5.49 20.24
N GLN A 146 -2.18 -6.79 19.95
CA GLN A 146 -1.22 -7.31 18.97
C GLN A 146 -1.56 -6.86 17.56
N GLN A 147 -2.84 -6.85 17.18
CA GLN A 147 -3.29 -6.37 15.88
C GLN A 147 -3.03 -4.86 15.74
N ASP A 148 -3.41 -4.06 16.72
CA ASP A 148 -3.13 -2.62 16.75
C ASP A 148 -1.63 -2.31 16.62
N ALA A 149 -0.79 -3.10 17.28
CA ALA A 149 0.66 -2.97 17.18
C ALA A 149 1.18 -3.31 15.77
N ARG A 150 0.62 -4.34 15.13
CA ARG A 150 0.96 -4.70 13.74
C ARG A 150 0.55 -3.61 12.76
N ASP A 151 -0.66 -3.09 12.87
CA ASP A 151 -1.16 -2.04 11.98
C ASP A 151 -0.31 -0.77 12.11
N LYS A 152 0.08 -0.41 13.34
CA LYS A 152 1.03 0.70 13.59
C LYS A 152 2.41 0.43 13.00
N MET A 153 2.92 -0.80 13.09
CA MET A 153 4.20 -1.16 12.47
C MET A 153 4.14 -1.01 10.95
N GLU A 154 3.08 -1.50 10.29
CA GLU A 154 2.90 -1.38 8.85
C GLU A 154 2.84 0.09 8.40
N GLU A 155 2.13 0.93 9.15
CA GLU A 155 2.07 2.37 8.87
C GLU A 155 3.43 3.04 9.04
N ILE A 156 4.17 2.73 10.11
CA ILE A 156 5.52 3.25 10.31
C ILE A 156 6.45 2.77 9.19
N GLU A 157 6.37 1.51 8.76
CA GLU A 157 7.16 1.00 7.64
C GLU A 157 6.83 1.67 6.31
N ARG A 158 5.56 2.03 6.09
CA ARG A 158 5.12 2.83 4.93
C ARG A 158 5.73 4.23 4.99
N GLN A 159 5.64 4.90 6.12
CA GLN A 159 6.24 6.22 6.33
C GLN A 159 7.76 6.21 6.17
N VAL A 160 8.44 5.18 6.68
CA VAL A 160 9.90 5.00 6.49
C VAL A 160 10.26 4.84 5.02
N ARG A 161 9.48 4.07 4.25
CA ARG A 161 9.69 3.93 2.80
C ARG A 161 9.49 5.26 2.08
N GLU A 162 8.42 5.99 2.40
CA GLU A 162 8.15 7.30 1.81
C GLU A 162 9.27 8.31 2.14
N LEU A 163 9.70 8.38 3.40
CA LEU A 163 10.80 9.25 3.82
C LEU A 163 12.12 8.86 3.15
N LYS A 164 12.43 7.57 2.99
CA LYS A 164 13.61 7.12 2.24
C LYS A 164 13.58 7.58 0.79
N THR A 165 12.44 7.46 0.10
CA THR A 165 12.32 7.94 -1.29
C THR A 165 12.48 9.46 -1.38
N LYS A 166 11.86 10.23 -0.48
CA LYS A 166 12.05 11.69 -0.39
C LYS A 166 13.51 12.07 -0.14
N ILE A 167 14.19 11.37 0.78
CA ILE A 167 15.62 11.61 1.06
C ILE A 167 16.47 11.32 -0.18
N SER A 168 16.19 10.26 -0.93
CA SER A 168 16.91 9.95 -2.18
C SER A 168 16.73 11.06 -3.22
N ALA A 169 15.48 11.48 -3.45
CA ALA A 169 15.16 12.57 -4.38
C ALA A 169 15.85 13.89 -3.99
N MET A 170 15.79 14.26 -2.70
CA MET A 170 16.47 15.46 -2.20
C MET A 170 18.00 15.38 -2.33
N LYS A 171 18.60 14.17 -2.24
CA LYS A 171 20.03 13.98 -2.48
C LYS A 171 20.39 14.18 -3.94
N GLU A 172 19.62 13.60 -4.86
CA GLU A 172 19.81 13.78 -6.31
C GLU A 172 19.65 15.25 -6.71
N GLU A 173 18.61 15.93 -6.21
CA GLU A 173 18.38 17.35 -6.44
C GLU A 173 19.55 18.19 -5.91
N LYS A 174 20.06 17.89 -4.71
CA LYS A 174 21.24 18.57 -4.16
C LYS A 174 22.48 18.35 -5.03
N GLU A 175 22.71 17.16 -5.55
CA GLU A 175 23.83 16.87 -6.44
C GLU A 175 23.71 17.62 -7.77
N GLN A 176 22.51 17.65 -8.37
CA GLN A 176 22.22 18.44 -9.57
C GLN A 176 22.46 19.93 -9.35
N LEU A 177 21.88 20.52 -8.30
CA LEU A 177 22.08 21.92 -7.95
C LEU A 177 23.55 22.25 -7.66
N SER A 178 24.29 21.32 -7.06
CA SER A 178 25.72 21.48 -6.83
C SER A 178 26.52 21.49 -8.14
N ALA A 179 26.17 20.62 -9.09
CA ALA A 179 26.79 20.57 -10.41
C ALA A 179 26.47 21.83 -11.24
N GLU A 180 25.21 22.27 -11.24
CA GLU A 180 24.79 23.52 -11.86
C GLU A 180 25.53 24.71 -11.25
N ARG A 181 25.63 24.78 -9.92
CA ARG A 181 26.39 25.83 -9.23
C ARG A 181 27.86 25.83 -9.67
N GLN A 182 28.50 24.67 -9.79
CA GLN A 182 29.88 24.58 -10.29
C GLN A 182 30.00 25.08 -11.74
N GLU A 183 29.05 24.75 -12.60
CA GLU A 183 29.04 25.21 -13.99
C GLU A 183 28.84 26.73 -14.08
N GLN A 184 27.89 27.27 -13.31
CA GLN A 184 27.67 28.71 -13.19
C GLN A 184 28.91 29.44 -12.68
N ILE A 185 29.62 28.87 -11.70
CA ILE A 185 30.91 29.42 -11.24
C ILE A 185 31.93 29.43 -12.38
N LYS A 186 32.09 28.35 -13.16
CA LYS A 186 33.02 28.34 -14.30
C LYS A 186 32.66 29.39 -15.35
N GLN A 187 31.37 29.52 -15.69
CA GLN A 187 30.91 30.53 -16.63
C GLN A 187 31.16 31.94 -16.12
N ARG A 188 30.87 32.20 -14.84
CA ARG A 188 31.15 33.49 -14.20
C ARG A 188 32.64 33.80 -14.23
N THR A 189 33.52 32.86 -13.86
CA THR A 189 34.97 33.04 -13.91
C THR A 189 35.45 33.32 -15.34
N LYS A 190 34.91 32.62 -16.35
CA LYS A 190 35.25 32.87 -17.76
C LYS A 190 34.84 34.27 -18.22
N LEU A 191 33.66 34.72 -17.82
CA LEU A 191 33.17 36.07 -18.10
C LEU A 191 33.97 37.13 -17.35
N GLU A 192 34.31 36.90 -16.07
CA GLU A 192 35.17 37.78 -15.27
C GLU A 192 36.56 37.93 -15.91
N LEU A 193 37.18 36.84 -16.35
CA LEU A 193 38.46 36.87 -17.08
C LEU A 193 38.33 37.64 -18.39
N LYS A 194 37.30 37.36 -19.20
CA LYS A 194 37.07 38.08 -20.46
C LYS A 194 36.79 39.57 -20.25
N ALA A 195 36.04 39.92 -19.21
CA ALA A 195 35.80 41.30 -18.84
C ALA A 195 37.10 42.00 -18.43
N LYS A 196 37.95 41.31 -17.66
CA LYS A 196 39.28 41.82 -17.30
C LYS A 196 40.18 41.99 -18.52
N ASP A 197 40.25 41.01 -19.41
CA ASP A 197 41.03 41.08 -20.66
C ASP A 197 40.56 42.27 -21.52
N LEU A 198 39.24 42.43 -21.70
CA LEU A 198 38.67 43.57 -22.42
C LEU A 198 38.97 44.90 -21.72
N GLN A 199 38.98 44.93 -20.39
CA GLN A 199 39.32 46.12 -19.62
C GLN A 199 40.80 46.48 -19.76
N ASP A 200 41.69 45.49 -19.76
CA ASP A 200 43.13 45.65 -19.99
C ASP A 200 43.41 46.07 -21.45
N GLU A 201 42.70 45.49 -22.43
CA GLU A 201 42.73 45.93 -23.84
C GLU A 201 42.21 47.36 -24.01
N LEU A 202 41.12 47.72 -23.34
CA LEU A 202 40.58 49.09 -23.38
C LEU A 202 41.56 50.08 -22.75
N ALA A 203 42.19 49.72 -21.62
CA ALA A 203 43.23 50.51 -21.00
C ALA A 203 44.42 50.69 -21.96
N GLY A 204 44.92 49.60 -22.56
CA GLY A 204 45.98 49.64 -23.57
C GLY A 204 45.63 50.48 -24.80
N ASN A 205 44.44 50.29 -25.37
CA ASN A 205 43.92 51.07 -26.50
C ASN A 205 43.74 52.54 -26.12
N SER A 206 43.30 52.86 -24.90
CA SER A 206 43.17 54.24 -24.44
C SER A 206 44.53 54.93 -24.30
N GLU A 207 45.54 54.20 -23.82
CA GLU A 207 46.92 54.66 -23.71
C GLU A 207 47.54 54.88 -25.10
N GLN A 208 47.31 53.93 -26.01
CA GLN A 208 47.74 54.01 -27.41
C GLN A 208 47.02 55.15 -28.15
N ARG A 209 45.72 55.34 -27.93
CA ARG A 209 44.95 56.47 -28.47
C ARG A 209 45.47 57.80 -27.94
N LYS A 210 45.82 57.91 -26.65
CA LYS A 210 46.47 59.11 -26.09
C LYS A 210 47.81 59.39 -26.76
N ARG A 211 48.64 58.36 -27.01
CA ARG A 211 49.91 58.50 -27.74
C ARG A 211 49.69 58.96 -29.17
N LEU A 212 48.80 58.31 -29.91
CA LEU A 212 48.46 58.67 -31.29
C LEU A 212 47.86 60.08 -31.39
N LEU A 213 47.04 60.51 -30.42
CA LEU A 213 46.53 61.89 -30.38
C LEU A 213 47.66 62.90 -30.15
N LYS A 214 48.62 62.60 -29.27
CA LYS A 214 49.82 63.44 -29.09
C LYS A 214 50.68 63.48 -30.35
N GLU A 215 50.87 62.36 -31.02
CA GLU A 215 51.61 62.31 -32.29
C GLU A 215 50.88 63.06 -33.39
N ARG A 216 49.56 62.90 -33.51
CA ARG A 216 48.71 63.66 -34.44
C ARG A 216 48.83 65.16 -34.19
N GLN A 217 48.80 65.58 -32.93
CA GLN A 217 48.97 67.00 -32.57
C GLN A 217 50.33 67.53 -33.02
N LYS A 218 51.42 66.81 -32.73
CA LYS A 218 52.78 67.17 -33.20
C LYS A 218 52.89 67.19 -34.73
N LEU A 219 52.22 66.26 -35.42
CA LEU A 219 52.18 66.21 -36.88
C LEU A 219 51.41 67.39 -37.47
N LEU A 220 50.29 67.77 -36.85
CA LEU A 220 49.53 68.96 -37.26
C LEU A 220 50.34 70.24 -37.05
N GLU A 221 51.04 70.37 -35.91
CA GLU A 221 51.97 71.49 -35.66
C GLU A 221 53.08 71.55 -36.72
N LYS A 222 53.67 70.38 -37.08
CA LYS A 222 54.66 70.30 -38.17
C LYS A 222 54.08 70.61 -39.54
N ILE A 223 52.84 70.19 -39.82
CA ILE A 223 52.16 70.53 -41.08
C ILE A 223 51.90 72.02 -41.14
N GLU A 224 51.48 72.65 -40.05
CA GLU A 224 51.24 74.09 -39.98
C GLU A 224 52.56 74.88 -40.14
N GLU A 225 53.64 74.42 -39.52
CA GLU A 225 54.99 74.96 -39.72
C GLU A 225 55.44 74.83 -41.18
N LYS A 226 55.26 73.64 -41.79
CA LYS A 226 55.60 73.40 -43.20
C LYS A 226 54.68 74.13 -44.17
N GLN A 227 53.42 74.36 -43.84
CA GLN A 227 52.50 75.19 -44.63
C GLN A 227 52.87 76.67 -44.54
N LYS A 228 53.34 77.15 -43.39
CA LYS A 228 53.91 78.50 -43.26
C LYS A 228 55.20 78.66 -44.07
N GLU A 229 56.12 77.70 -43.96
CA GLU A 229 57.32 77.67 -44.81
C GLU A 229 56.93 77.65 -46.29
N LEU A 230 55.95 76.82 -46.69
CA LEU A 230 55.47 76.76 -48.06
C LEU A 230 54.85 78.11 -48.48
N ALA A 231 54.01 78.73 -47.67
CA ALA A 231 53.39 80.02 -47.96
C ALA A 231 54.42 81.17 -48.07
N GLU A 232 55.57 81.09 -47.40
CA GLU A 232 56.67 82.04 -47.57
C GLU A 232 57.55 81.74 -48.80
N THR A 233 57.70 80.46 -49.14
CA THR A 233 58.62 80.00 -50.19
C THR A 233 57.94 79.94 -51.56
N GLU A 234 56.64 79.66 -51.62
CA GLU A 234 55.80 79.59 -52.81
C GLU A 234 55.75 80.91 -53.59
N PRO A 235 55.56 82.10 -53.00
CA PRO A 235 55.64 83.36 -53.74
C PRO A 235 57.06 83.66 -54.22
N LYS A 236 58.10 83.28 -53.45
CA LYS A 236 59.50 83.43 -53.87
C LYS A 236 59.83 82.50 -55.04
N PHE A 237 59.43 81.23 -54.98
CA PHE A 237 59.58 80.23 -56.03
C PHE A 237 58.79 80.62 -57.29
N ASN A 238 57.53 81.04 -57.17
CA ASN A 238 56.74 81.52 -58.30
C ASN A 238 57.33 82.78 -58.95
N SER A 239 57.90 83.70 -58.16
CA SER A 239 58.59 84.87 -58.72
C SER A 239 59.86 84.50 -59.50
N VAL A 240 60.60 83.50 -59.03
CA VAL A 240 61.81 82.99 -59.68
C VAL A 240 61.43 82.17 -60.91
N LYS A 241 60.39 81.34 -60.84
CA LYS A 241 59.84 80.56 -61.95
C LYS A 241 59.28 81.46 -63.05
N GLU A 242 58.51 82.51 -62.74
CA GLU A 242 58.09 83.48 -63.77
C GLU A 242 59.28 84.23 -64.38
N ARG A 243 60.35 84.46 -63.62
CA ARG A 243 61.57 85.12 -64.12
C ARG A 243 62.37 84.19 -65.02
N GLU A 244 62.40 82.90 -64.69
CA GLU A 244 62.95 81.83 -65.51
C GLU A 244 62.12 81.61 -66.78
N GLU A 245 60.79 81.50 -66.69
CA GLU A 245 59.88 81.35 -67.84
C GLU A 245 59.95 82.55 -68.79
N ARG A 246 60.03 83.78 -68.25
CA ARG A 246 60.30 84.99 -69.07
C ARG A 246 61.68 84.96 -69.74
N GLY A 247 62.69 84.39 -69.06
CA GLY A 247 64.02 84.19 -69.60
C GLY A 247 64.06 83.14 -70.71
N ILE A 248 63.42 81.99 -70.50
CA ILE A 248 63.27 80.89 -71.45
C ILE A 248 62.47 81.34 -72.68
N ALA A 249 61.38 82.09 -72.49
CA ALA A 249 60.59 82.64 -73.59
C ALA A 249 61.40 83.63 -74.45
N ARG A 250 62.20 84.51 -73.82
CA ARG A 250 63.13 85.40 -74.56
C ARG A 250 64.23 84.62 -75.27
N LEU A 251 64.78 83.60 -74.63
CA LEU A 251 65.82 82.76 -75.24
C LEU A 251 65.24 81.98 -76.43
N ALA A 252 64.03 81.43 -76.30
CA ALA A 252 63.31 80.74 -77.37
C ALA A 252 62.99 81.68 -78.54
N GLN A 253 62.52 82.90 -78.28
CA GLN A 253 62.24 83.89 -79.32
C GLN A 253 63.51 84.34 -80.07
N ALA A 254 64.60 84.62 -79.34
CA ALA A 254 65.89 84.97 -79.95
C ALA A 254 66.55 83.77 -80.68
N THR A 255 66.30 82.54 -80.22
CA THR A 255 66.78 81.33 -80.89
C THR A 255 65.97 81.05 -82.16
N GLN A 256 64.66 81.25 -82.12
CA GLN A 256 63.74 81.13 -83.26
C GLN A 256 64.10 82.15 -84.37
N GLU A 257 64.32 83.41 -84.02
CA GLU A 257 64.76 84.45 -84.97
C GLU A 257 66.14 84.14 -85.58
N ARG A 258 67.07 83.58 -84.79
CA ARG A 258 68.38 83.10 -85.29
C ARG A 258 68.22 81.91 -86.24
N THR A 259 67.36 80.93 -85.92
CA THR A 259 67.11 79.77 -86.80
C THR A 259 66.33 80.15 -88.06
N ASP A 260 65.43 81.12 -88.02
CA ASP A 260 64.68 81.58 -89.19
C ASP A 260 65.53 82.42 -90.14
N LEU A 261 66.52 83.16 -89.63
CA LEU A 261 67.53 83.87 -90.42
C LEU A 261 68.55 82.90 -91.06
N TYR A 262 69.01 81.86 -90.33
CA TYR A 262 69.87 80.81 -90.89
C TYR A 262 69.14 79.88 -91.88
N ALA A 263 67.84 79.61 -91.69
CA ALA A 263 67.03 78.77 -92.58
C ALA A 263 66.58 79.47 -93.87
N LYS A 264 66.69 80.80 -93.97
CA LYS A 264 66.41 81.60 -95.18
C LYS A 264 67.62 81.83 -96.09
N GLN A 265 68.84 81.47 -95.70
CA GLN A 265 70.06 81.66 -96.50
C GLN A 265 70.62 80.37 -97.14
N GLY A 266 70.03 79.19 -96.87
CA GLY A 266 70.59 77.88 -97.27
C GLY A 266 69.74 76.99 -98.18
N ARG A 267 68.63 77.45 -98.77
CA ARG A 267 67.75 76.64 -99.65
C ARG A 267 68.03 76.83 -101.15
N GLY A 268 69.30 76.75 -101.55
CA GLY A 268 69.75 77.08 -102.90
C GLY A 268 70.35 75.96 -103.77
N SER A 269 70.65 74.74 -103.27
CA SER A 269 71.41 73.78 -104.11
C SER A 269 71.39 72.29 -103.68
N GLN A 270 70.23 71.63 -103.58
CA GLN A 270 70.22 70.20 -103.18
C GLN A 270 69.45 69.20 -104.06
N PHE A 271 68.88 69.59 -105.21
CA PHE A 271 68.37 68.62 -106.19
C PHE A 271 68.61 69.10 -107.62
N THR A 272 69.37 68.31 -108.38
CA THR A 272 69.93 68.67 -109.70
C THR A 272 69.11 68.09 -110.87
N SER A 273 67.98 67.42 -110.60
CA SER A 273 67.02 66.98 -111.63
C SER A 273 65.61 66.71 -111.08
N LYS A 274 64.61 66.78 -111.96
CA LYS A 274 63.19 66.61 -111.63
C LYS A 274 62.83 65.15 -111.30
N GLU A 275 63.50 64.17 -111.92
CA GLU A 275 63.26 62.74 -111.63
C GLU A 275 63.63 62.32 -110.19
N GLU A 276 64.67 62.90 -109.58
CA GLU A 276 65.05 62.57 -108.18
C GLU A 276 64.04 63.09 -107.15
N ARG A 277 63.42 64.25 -107.42
CA ARG A 277 62.35 64.82 -106.59
C ARG A 277 61.11 63.92 -106.58
N ASP A 278 60.67 63.44 -107.75
CA ASP A 278 59.43 62.65 -107.88
C ASP A 278 59.60 61.22 -107.34
N LYS A 279 60.81 60.67 -107.34
CA LYS A 279 61.10 59.34 -106.77
C LYS A 279 61.08 59.36 -105.24
N TRP A 280 61.52 60.46 -104.62
CA TRP A 280 61.42 60.68 -103.17
C TRP A 280 59.97 60.90 -102.74
N ILE A 281 59.21 61.74 -103.47
CA ILE A 281 57.79 62.00 -103.17
C ILE A 281 56.93 60.73 -103.29
N LYS A 282 57.14 59.88 -104.31
CA LYS A 282 56.41 58.61 -104.45
C LYS A 282 56.73 57.58 -103.36
N LYS A 283 57.94 57.61 -102.80
CA LYS A 283 58.34 56.72 -101.70
C LYS A 283 57.68 57.15 -100.39
N GLU A 284 57.58 58.45 -100.16
CA GLU A 284 56.97 59.01 -98.95
C GLU A 284 55.44 58.94 -98.95
N LEU A 285 54.80 59.05 -100.12
CA LEU A 285 53.34 58.81 -100.26
C LEU A 285 52.97 57.35 -99.97
N ARG A 286 53.79 56.37 -100.38
CA ARG A 286 53.54 54.95 -100.09
C ARG A 286 53.67 54.62 -98.60
N SER A 287 54.63 55.22 -97.89
CA SER A 287 54.78 54.97 -96.45
C SER A 287 53.59 55.54 -95.65
N LEU A 288 53.07 56.69 -96.09
CA LEU A 288 51.89 57.33 -95.48
C LEU A 288 50.57 56.58 -95.76
N ASP A 289 50.36 56.05 -96.97
CA ASP A 289 49.15 55.26 -97.28
C ASP A 289 49.09 53.93 -96.50
N GLN A 290 50.25 53.28 -96.29
CA GLN A 290 50.34 52.06 -95.46
C GLN A 290 49.94 52.36 -94.01
N ALA A 291 50.44 53.46 -93.43
CA ALA A 291 50.14 53.86 -92.06
C ALA A 291 48.66 54.25 -91.85
N ILE A 292 48.03 54.86 -92.87
CA ILE A 292 46.59 55.22 -92.81
C ILE A 292 45.70 53.98 -92.80
N ASN A 293 46.03 52.94 -93.58
CA ASN A 293 45.25 51.71 -93.64
C ASN A 293 45.33 50.88 -92.34
N ASP A 294 46.50 50.81 -91.72
CA ASP A 294 46.66 50.12 -90.43
C ASP A 294 45.84 50.79 -89.32
N LYS A 295 45.79 52.14 -89.32
CA LYS A 295 44.96 52.88 -88.36
C LYS A 295 43.45 52.70 -88.58
N LYS A 296 42.99 52.62 -89.84
CA LYS A 296 41.57 52.33 -90.14
C LYS A 296 41.14 50.95 -89.63
N ARG A 297 42.01 49.93 -89.73
CA ARG A 297 41.71 48.59 -89.20
C ARG A 297 41.62 48.56 -87.67
N GLN A 298 42.51 49.27 -86.98
CA GLN A 298 42.44 49.41 -85.52
C GLN A 298 41.13 50.07 -85.05
N ILE A 299 40.68 51.11 -85.74
CA ILE A 299 39.43 51.81 -85.40
C ILE A 299 38.21 50.90 -85.58
N ALA A 300 38.17 50.10 -86.65
CA ALA A 300 37.05 49.18 -86.90
C ALA A 300 36.95 48.05 -85.86
N ALA A 301 38.09 47.52 -85.39
CA ALA A 301 38.11 46.49 -84.34
C ALA A 301 37.59 47.02 -83.00
N ILE A 302 38.02 48.23 -82.61
CA ILE A 302 37.60 48.85 -81.34
C ILE A 302 36.10 49.17 -81.34
N HIS A 303 35.53 49.60 -82.49
CA HIS A 303 34.08 49.85 -82.58
C HIS A 303 33.23 48.60 -82.34
N LYS A 304 33.67 47.44 -82.88
CA LYS A 304 32.95 46.17 -82.70
C LYS A 304 32.98 45.69 -81.25
N ASP A 305 34.12 45.83 -80.57
CA ASP A 305 34.23 45.46 -79.16
C ASP A 305 33.33 46.33 -78.25
N LEU A 306 33.11 47.60 -78.63
CA LEU A 306 32.26 48.55 -77.91
C LEU A 306 30.76 48.20 -78.02
N GLU A 307 30.30 47.81 -79.21
CA GLU A 307 28.91 47.34 -79.41
C GLU A 307 28.61 46.07 -78.59
N ASP A 308 29.54 45.11 -78.57
CA ASP A 308 29.38 43.87 -77.79
C ASP A 308 29.35 44.13 -76.27
N THR A 309 30.03 45.18 -75.78
CA THR A 309 30.00 45.56 -74.36
C THR A 309 28.73 46.31 -73.97
N GLU A 310 28.18 47.16 -74.85
CA GLU A 310 26.91 47.85 -74.61
C GLU A 310 25.73 46.87 -74.56
N ALA A 311 25.67 45.89 -75.47
CA ALA A 311 24.61 44.87 -75.47
C ALA A 311 24.59 44.02 -74.18
N ASN A 312 25.75 43.71 -73.61
CA ASN A 312 25.85 42.99 -72.34
C ASN A 312 25.44 43.85 -71.13
N LYS A 313 25.68 45.16 -71.19
CA LYS A 313 25.28 46.11 -70.13
C LYS A 313 23.75 46.24 -70.06
N GLU A 314 23.05 46.33 -71.20
CA GLU A 314 21.58 46.42 -71.24
C GLU A 314 20.90 45.18 -70.63
N LYS A 315 21.36 43.98 -70.98
CA LYS A 315 20.82 42.73 -70.40
C LYS A 315 20.94 42.67 -68.87
N ASN A 316 22.06 43.14 -68.31
CA ASN A 316 22.25 43.13 -66.87
C ASN A 316 21.39 44.19 -66.16
N LEU A 317 21.15 45.34 -66.79
CA LEU A 317 20.28 46.40 -66.24
C LEU A 317 18.81 45.95 -66.14
N GLU A 318 18.30 45.19 -67.13
CA GLU A 318 16.94 44.63 -67.07
C GLU A 318 16.76 43.64 -65.91
N GLN A 319 17.78 42.84 -65.59
CA GLN A 319 17.74 41.92 -64.47
C GLN A 319 17.73 42.65 -63.11
N TYR A 320 18.54 43.71 -62.97
CA TYR A 320 18.53 44.54 -61.76
C TYR A 320 17.21 45.28 -61.56
N SER A 321 16.59 45.78 -62.63
CA SER A 321 15.31 46.49 -62.56
C SER A 321 14.16 45.61 -62.05
N LYS A 322 14.12 44.32 -62.40
CA LYS A 322 13.10 43.40 -61.89
C LYS A 322 13.27 43.12 -60.40
N LEU A 323 14.51 42.93 -59.96
CA LEU A 323 14.80 42.63 -58.56
C LEU A 323 14.53 43.84 -57.64
N ASP A 324 14.73 45.07 -58.14
CA ASP A 324 14.46 46.30 -57.39
C ASP A 324 12.94 46.58 -57.24
N GLN A 325 12.12 46.19 -58.22
CA GLN A 325 10.65 46.29 -58.10
C GLN A 325 10.10 45.36 -57.01
N ASP A 326 10.55 44.10 -56.98
CA ASP A 326 10.12 43.13 -55.96
C ASP A 326 10.52 43.60 -54.55
N LEU A 327 11.69 44.23 -54.41
CA LEU A 327 12.17 44.74 -53.12
C LEU A 327 11.35 45.96 -52.62
N ASN A 328 10.91 46.81 -53.54
CA ASN A 328 10.16 48.03 -53.20
C ASN A 328 8.70 47.73 -52.81
N GLU A 329 8.05 46.71 -53.40
CA GLU A 329 6.70 46.29 -52.97
C GLU A 329 6.69 45.79 -51.52
N VAL A 330 7.71 45.04 -51.12
CA VAL A 330 7.81 44.53 -49.74
C VAL A 330 8.07 45.67 -48.76
N LYS A 331 8.92 46.65 -49.11
CA LYS A 331 9.20 47.81 -48.26
C LYS A 331 7.98 48.71 -48.04
N ALA A 332 7.20 48.99 -49.08
CA ALA A 332 5.99 49.81 -48.96
C ALA A 332 4.97 49.22 -47.98
N ARG A 333 4.87 47.87 -47.95
CA ARG A 333 3.94 47.15 -47.06
C ARG A 333 4.37 47.18 -45.59
N VAL A 334 5.69 47.30 -45.34
CA VAL A 334 6.25 47.43 -43.99
C VAL A 334 6.11 48.86 -43.48
N GLU A 335 6.35 49.87 -44.33
CA GLU A 335 6.21 51.28 -43.95
C GLU A 335 4.77 51.68 -43.60
N GLU A 336 3.76 51.08 -44.21
CA GLU A 336 2.36 51.36 -43.89
C GLU A 336 1.96 50.82 -42.49
N LEU A 337 2.54 49.70 -42.07
CA LEU A 337 2.34 49.14 -40.74
C LEU A 337 3.10 49.94 -39.67
N ASP A 338 4.31 50.42 -39.98
CA ASP A 338 5.08 51.28 -39.08
C ASP A 338 4.49 52.69 -38.94
N ARG A 339 3.80 53.22 -39.96
CA ARG A 339 3.09 54.49 -39.85
C ARG A 339 1.95 54.42 -38.83
N LYS A 340 1.24 53.28 -38.76
CA LYS A 340 0.22 53.02 -37.73
C LYS A 340 0.85 52.87 -36.33
N TYR A 341 2.08 52.36 -36.25
CA TYR A 341 2.83 52.30 -34.99
C TYR A 341 3.24 53.70 -34.50
N TYR A 342 3.66 54.60 -35.40
CA TYR A 342 4.09 55.95 -35.05
C TYR A 342 2.96 56.92 -34.65
N GLU A 343 1.75 56.78 -35.19
CA GLU A 343 0.60 57.57 -34.69
C GLU A 343 0.25 57.24 -33.24
N VAL A 344 0.41 55.98 -32.84
CA VAL A 344 0.14 55.52 -31.47
C VAL A 344 1.28 55.96 -30.53
N LYS A 345 2.53 55.95 -31.02
CA LYS A 345 3.68 56.54 -30.31
C LYS A 345 3.46 58.03 -29.98
N ASN A 346 2.90 58.83 -30.90
CA ASN A 346 2.69 60.26 -30.65
C ASN A 346 1.55 60.58 -29.66
N LYS A 347 0.54 59.71 -29.51
CA LYS A 347 -0.58 59.96 -28.56
C LYS A 347 -0.22 59.71 -27.10
N LYS A 348 0.76 58.85 -26.83
CA LYS A 348 1.09 58.46 -25.45
C LYS A 348 2.17 59.36 -24.84
N ASP A 349 3.17 59.73 -25.62
CA ASP A 349 4.25 60.62 -25.18
C ASP A 349 3.76 62.08 -24.91
N GLU A 350 2.51 62.42 -25.26
CA GLU A 350 1.89 63.71 -24.90
C GLU A 350 1.22 63.75 -23.49
N LEU A 351 1.08 62.63 -22.75
CA LEU A 351 0.11 62.55 -21.64
C LEU A 351 0.57 62.11 -20.23
N GLN A 352 1.82 61.74 -19.95
CA GLN A 352 2.30 61.45 -18.57
C GLN A 352 3.80 61.15 -18.54
#